data_AF-C0P677-F1
#
_entry.id   AF-C0P677-F1
#
_cell.length_a   1.000
_cell.length_b   1.000
_cell.length_c   1.000
_cell.angle_alpha   90.00
_cell.angle_beta   90.00
_cell.angle_gamma   90.00
#
_symmetry.space_group_name_H-M   'P 1'
#
loop_
_entity.id
_entity.type
_entity.pdbx_description
1 polymer ?
#
loop_
_entity_poly.entity_id
_entity_poly.type
_entity_poly.pdbx_seq_one_letter_code
_entity_poly.pdbx_strand_id
1 'polypeptide(L)'
;MSSLRSLASALIGDAARLHSATGSAGEEPDRVYGAVLCRADSAGANYRRRRGALGAIDGDGHSPCALHSDVTVYSELYHLRFSDRNFLANFKNAPKWADVKLWFLSDC
;
A
#
# COMPACT_ATOMS: atom_id res chain seq x y z
N MET A 1 -9.31 1.67 12.26
CA MET A 1 -7.85 1.51 11.99
C MET A 1 -7.32 0.07 12.11
N SER A 2 -8.00 -0.89 12.77
CA SER A 2 -7.55 -2.29 12.83
C SER A 2 -7.58 -3.02 11.47
N SER A 3 -8.61 -2.77 10.66
CA SER A 3 -8.80 -3.42 9.35
C SER A 3 -7.69 -3.08 8.35
N LEU A 4 -7.21 -1.83 8.35
CA LEU A 4 -6.15 -1.38 7.46
C LEU A 4 -4.81 -2.05 7.79
N ARG A 5 -4.43 -2.11 9.08
CA ARG A 5 -3.18 -2.74 9.54
C ARG A 5 -3.18 -4.23 9.20
N SER A 6 -4.29 -4.92 9.48
CA SER A 6 -4.45 -6.34 9.14
C SER A 6 -4.39 -6.58 7.63
N LEU A 7 -5.08 -5.75 6.84
CA LEU A 7 -5.05 -5.85 5.37
C LEU A 7 -3.65 -5.61 4.82
N ALA A 8 -2.99 -4.54 5.25
CA ALA A 8 -1.66 -4.20 4.77
C ALA A 8 -0.63 -5.28 5.10
N SER A 9 -0.67 -5.85 6.31
CA SER A 9 0.19 -6.97 6.71
C SER A 9 -0.04 -8.21 5.82
N ALA A 10 -1.30 -8.56 5.57
CA ALA A 10 -1.66 -9.69 4.72
C ALA A 10 -1.18 -9.50 3.27
N LEU A 11 -1.49 -8.35 2.66
CA LEU A 11 -1.11 -8.07 1.27
C LEU A 11 0.41 -7.98 1.07
N ILE A 12 1.15 -7.45 2.05
CA ILE A 12 2.62 -7.45 2.01
C ILE A 12 3.19 -8.88 2.08
N GLY A 13 2.57 -9.74 2.89
CA GLY A 13 2.91 -11.17 2.95
C GLY A 13 2.67 -11.87 1.61
N ASP A 14 1.50 -11.68 1.02
CA ASP A 14 1.13 -12.30 -0.25
C ASP A 14 1.98 -11.79 -1.42
N ALA A 15 2.18 -10.46 -1.50
CA ALA A 15 3.02 -9.86 -2.53
C ALA A 15 4.51 -10.23 -2.40
N ALA A 16 4.96 -10.69 -1.22
CA ALA A 16 6.30 -11.24 -1.08
C ALA A 16 6.48 -12.55 -1.83
N ARG A 17 5.40 -13.31 -2.04
CA ARG A 17 5.40 -14.58 -2.76
C ARG A 17 4.92 -14.45 -4.21
N LEU A 18 3.95 -13.59 -4.45
CA LEU A 18 3.26 -13.44 -5.74
C LEU A 18 3.68 -12.20 -6.54
N HIS A 19 4.61 -11.39 -6.00
CA HIS A 19 5.01 -10.07 -6.51
C HIS A 19 3.90 -9.01 -6.58
N SER A 20 2.64 -9.40 -6.41
CA SER A 20 1.49 -8.51 -6.30
C SER A 20 0.42 -9.15 -5.42
N ALA A 21 -0.35 -8.32 -4.74
CA ALA A 21 -1.52 -8.74 -3.97
C ALA A 21 -2.53 -7.59 -3.90
N THR A 22 -3.81 -7.92 -3.94
CA THR A 22 -4.92 -6.97 -3.76
C THR A 22 -5.97 -7.57 -2.84
N GLY A 23 -6.70 -6.73 -2.12
CA GLY A 23 -7.79 -7.20 -1.28
C GLY A 23 -8.53 -6.09 -0.58
N SER A 24 -9.47 -6.47 0.27
CA SER A 24 -10.22 -5.55 1.12
C SER A 24 -10.44 -6.15 2.50
N ALA A 25 -10.57 -5.30 3.51
CA ALA A 25 -10.90 -5.71 4.88
C ALA A 25 -11.90 -4.74 5.51
N GLY A 26 -12.71 -5.24 6.44
CA GLY A 26 -13.74 -4.49 7.13
C GLY A 26 -15.10 -4.47 6.40
N GLU A 27 -16.08 -3.89 7.07
CA GLU A 27 -17.43 -3.65 6.55
C GLU A 27 -17.69 -2.15 6.43
N GLU A 28 -18.65 -1.76 5.61
CA GLU A 28 -19.05 -0.36 5.45
C GLU A 28 -19.50 0.23 6.81
N PRO A 29 -19.08 1.45 7.17
CA PRO A 29 -18.32 2.43 6.39
C PRO A 29 -16.79 2.32 6.51
N ASP A 30 -16.27 1.37 7.31
CA ASP A 30 -14.85 1.21 7.63
C ASP A 30 -14.11 0.26 6.66
N ARG A 31 -14.70 -0.02 5.50
CA ARG A 31 -14.12 -0.92 4.52
C ARG A 31 -12.92 -0.25 3.87
N VAL A 32 -11.80 -0.96 3.85
CA VAL A 32 -10.56 -0.52 3.22
C VAL A 32 -10.20 -1.47 2.10
N TYR A 33 -9.81 -0.91 0.96
CA TYR A 33 -9.30 -1.60 -0.20
C TYR A 33 -7.79 -1.37 -0.29
N GLY A 34 -7.03 -2.38 -0.72
CA GLY A 34 -5.58 -2.34 -0.74
C GLY A 34 -5.01 -3.03 -1.98
N ALA A 35 -3.91 -2.48 -2.48
CA ALA A 35 -3.11 -3.05 -3.55
C ALA A 35 -1.63 -2.87 -3.23
N VAL A 36 -0.88 -3.96 -3.37
CA VAL A 36 0.56 -4.02 -3.14
C VAL A 36 1.21 -4.61 -4.38
N LEU A 37 2.15 -3.87 -4.96
CA LEU A 37 2.98 -4.32 -6.06
C LEU A 37 4.44 -4.30 -5.60
N CYS A 38 5.15 -5.39 -5.86
CA CYS A 38 6.57 -5.53 -5.60
C CYS A 38 7.32 -5.67 -6.92
N ARG A 39 8.53 -5.13 -6.99
CA ARG A 39 9.40 -5.36 -8.14
C ARG A 39 9.73 -6.85 -8.25
N ALA A 40 9.50 -7.44 -9.42
CA ALA A 40 9.57 -8.89 -9.62
C ALA A 40 10.98 -9.49 -9.45
N ASP A 41 12.02 -8.72 -9.75
CA ASP A 41 13.44 -9.05 -9.61
C ASP A 41 13.96 -8.99 -8.15
N SER A 42 13.17 -8.44 -7.23
CA SER A 42 13.59 -8.16 -5.84
C SER A 42 13.29 -9.31 -4.85
N ALA A 43 13.42 -10.55 -5.31
CA ALA A 43 13.13 -11.75 -4.50
C ALA A 43 13.97 -11.76 -3.19
N GLY A 44 13.30 -11.88 -2.05
CA GLY A 44 13.91 -12.07 -0.72
C GLY A 44 14.47 -10.83 -0.03
N ALA A 45 15.04 -9.84 -0.73
CA ALA A 45 15.86 -8.80 -0.10
C ALA A 45 15.12 -7.72 0.71
N ASN A 46 13.79 -7.57 0.56
CA ASN A 46 13.12 -6.34 0.99
C ASN A 46 11.89 -6.48 1.89
N TYR A 47 11.61 -7.67 2.47
CA TYR A 47 10.48 -7.80 3.41
C TYR A 47 10.57 -6.83 4.60
N ARG A 48 11.78 -6.58 5.14
CA ARG A 48 12.00 -5.58 6.19
C ARG A 48 11.73 -4.14 5.73
N ARG A 49 12.15 -3.78 4.51
CA ARG A 49 11.86 -2.44 3.93
C ARG A 49 10.38 -2.25 3.62
N ARG A 50 9.68 -3.33 3.21
CA ARG A 50 8.22 -3.34 3.00
C ARG A 50 7.46 -3.19 4.32
N ARG A 51 7.93 -3.82 5.40
CA ARG A 51 7.40 -3.55 6.76
C ARG A 51 7.68 -2.12 7.24
N GLY A 52 8.78 -1.50 6.82
CA GLY A 52 9.02 -0.08 7.06
C GLY A 52 7.90 0.81 6.51
N ALA A 53 7.31 0.44 5.37
CA ALA A 53 6.18 1.15 4.79
C ALA A 53 4.88 0.98 5.59
N LEU A 54 4.69 -0.13 6.31
CA LEU A 54 3.61 -0.23 7.30
C LEU A 54 3.76 0.87 8.36
N GLY A 55 4.97 1.16 8.81
CA GLY A 55 5.24 2.26 9.75
C GLY A 55 4.86 3.64 9.21
N ALA A 56 4.86 3.84 7.89
CA ALA A 56 4.40 5.09 7.27
C ALA A 56 2.86 5.21 7.21
N ILE A 57 2.15 4.07 7.26
CA ILE A 57 0.69 4.02 7.25
C ILE A 57 0.13 3.99 8.69
N ASP A 58 0.93 3.50 9.63
CA ASP A 58 0.48 3.02 10.93
C ASP A 58 1.24 3.64 12.12
N GLY A 59 2.19 4.55 11.86
CA GLY A 59 3.05 5.11 12.89
C GLY A 59 2.26 5.82 13.99
N ASP A 60 2.88 5.90 15.19
CA ASP A 60 2.37 6.43 16.47
C ASP A 60 1.91 7.91 16.44
N GLY A 61 1.01 8.27 15.53
CA GLY A 61 0.53 9.64 15.29
C GLY A 61 1.54 10.59 14.62
N HIS A 62 2.77 10.12 14.34
CA HIS A 62 3.84 10.92 13.70
C HIS A 62 4.03 10.61 12.22
N SER A 63 3.30 9.62 11.68
CA SER A 63 3.34 9.35 10.24
C SER A 63 2.40 10.33 9.53
N PRO A 64 2.82 10.93 8.40
CA PRO A 64 2.02 11.93 7.69
C PRO A 64 0.65 11.38 7.25
N CYS A 65 0.52 10.06 7.09
CA CYS A 65 -0.69 9.40 6.62
C CYS A 65 -1.57 8.78 7.73
N ALA A 66 -1.23 8.94 9.02
CA ALA A 66 -1.97 8.30 10.12
C ALA A 66 -3.46 8.67 10.19
N LEU A 67 -3.87 9.79 9.58
CA LEU A 67 -5.24 10.30 9.60
C LEU A 67 -5.96 10.20 8.24
N HIS A 68 -5.29 9.68 7.21
CA HIS A 68 -5.82 9.69 5.85
C HIS A 68 -6.37 8.32 5.47
N SER A 69 -7.57 8.32 4.86
CA SER A 69 -8.23 7.10 4.41
C SER A 69 -7.73 6.62 3.04
N ASP A 70 -7.13 7.50 2.23
CA ASP A 70 -6.39 7.18 1.00
C ASP A 70 -4.91 7.42 1.23
N VAL A 71 -4.10 6.39 1.04
CA VAL A 71 -2.65 6.43 1.23
C VAL A 71 -2.00 5.71 0.07
N THR A 72 -1.11 6.39 -0.64
CA THR A 72 -0.30 5.81 -1.70
C THR A 72 1.19 6.02 -1.39
N VAL A 73 1.97 4.93 -1.37
CA VAL A 73 3.42 4.97 -1.13
C VAL A 73 4.14 4.42 -2.35
N TYR A 74 5.01 5.24 -2.92
CA TYR A 74 5.88 4.87 -4.04
C TYR A 74 7.32 4.69 -3.57
N SER A 75 7.92 3.57 -3.98
CA SER A 75 9.32 3.26 -3.80
C SER A 75 9.86 2.54 -5.03
N GLU A 76 11.17 2.59 -5.24
CA GLU A 76 11.85 1.83 -6.30
C GLU A 76 11.64 0.30 -6.20
N LEU A 77 11.18 -0.18 -5.04
CA LEU A 77 11.07 -1.60 -4.72
C LEU A 77 9.62 -2.07 -4.57
N TYR A 78 8.70 -1.15 -4.29
CA TYR A 78 7.31 -1.46 -4.04
C TYR A 78 6.42 -0.24 -4.30
N HIS A 79 5.18 -0.52 -4.65
CA HIS A 79 4.10 0.47 -4.75
C HIS A 79 2.93 -0.06 -3.91
N LEU A 80 2.50 0.73 -2.94
CA LEU A 80 1.40 0.43 -2.04
C LEU A 80 0.30 1.46 -2.23
N ARG A 81 -0.96 1.03 -2.24
CA ARG A 81 -2.11 1.92 -2.22
C ARG A 81 -3.20 1.33 -1.32
N PHE A 82 -3.72 2.14 -0.42
CA PHE A 82 -4.87 1.83 0.44
C PHE A 82 -5.89 2.95 0.32
N SER A 83 -7.19 2.63 0.31
CA SER A 83 -8.27 3.62 0.20
C SER A 83 -9.55 3.08 0.82
N ASP A 84 -10.38 3.94 1.37
CA ASP A 84 -11.78 3.62 1.72
C ASP A 84 -12.68 3.51 0.47
N ARG A 85 -12.21 3.98 -0.68
CA ARG A 85 -12.91 3.84 -1.97
C ARG A 85 -12.49 2.58 -2.69
N ASN A 86 -13.45 1.89 -3.31
CA ASN A 86 -13.17 0.72 -4.14
C ASN A 86 -12.48 1.11 -5.46
N PHE A 87 -11.18 1.36 -5.41
CA PHE A 87 -10.36 1.61 -6.60
C PHE A 87 -10.04 0.31 -7.36
N LEU A 88 -10.19 -0.86 -6.72
CA LEU A 88 -9.95 -2.17 -7.35
C LEU A 88 -10.97 -2.44 -8.46
N ALA A 89 -12.23 -2.02 -8.29
CA ALA A 89 -13.28 -2.15 -9.30
C ALA A 89 -13.00 -1.31 -10.57
N ASN A 90 -12.12 -0.31 -10.47
CA ASN A 90 -11.82 0.65 -11.53
C ASN A 90 -10.37 0.57 -12.01
N PHE A 91 -9.70 -0.58 -11.89
CA PHE A 91 -8.42 -0.79 -12.55
C PHE A 91 -8.60 -0.66 -14.07
N LYS A 92 -8.24 0.51 -14.60
CA LYS A 92 -8.12 0.76 -16.03
C LYS A 92 -6.65 0.68 -16.41
N ASN A 93 -6.34 0.02 -17.52
CA ASN A 93 -5.02 0.02 -18.17
C ASN A 93 -4.70 1.38 -18.83
N ALA A 94 -5.02 2.48 -18.14
CA ALA A 94 -4.64 3.81 -18.58
C ALA A 94 -3.29 4.16 -17.92
N PRO A 95 -2.28 4.61 -18.69
CA PRO A 95 -1.02 5.02 -18.12
C PRO A 95 -1.26 6.19 -17.17
N LYS A 96 -1.08 5.96 -15.86
CA LYS A 96 -0.98 7.03 -14.89
C LYS A 96 0.48 7.44 -14.81
N TRP A 97 0.75 8.69 -15.14
CA TRP A 97 2.05 9.30 -14.91
C TRP A 97 2.25 9.42 -13.40
N ALA A 98 3.30 8.83 -12.87
CA ALA A 98 3.82 9.15 -11.54
C ALA A 98 5.03 10.04 -11.79
N ASP A 99 4.94 11.32 -11.44
CA ASP A 99 6.08 12.23 -11.53
C ASP A 99 7.16 11.72 -10.56
N VAL A 100 8.29 11.27 -11.09
CA VAL A 100 9.41 10.77 -10.29
C VAL A 100 10.18 11.98 -9.79
N LYS A 101 9.62 12.69 -8.82
CA LYS A 101 10.34 13.71 -8.09
C LYS A 101 10.23 13.46 -6.60
N LEU A 102 11.30 12.81 -6.10
CA LEU A 102 11.76 12.74 -4.72
C LEU A 102 11.54 11.42 -4.00
N TRP A 103 12.58 11.07 -3.24
CA TRP A 103 12.72 9.94 -2.36
C TRP A 103 11.51 9.82 -1.43
N PHE A 104 10.77 8.71 -1.53
CA PHE A 104 9.57 8.43 -0.73
C PHE A 104 8.44 9.45 -0.87
N LEU A 105 7.79 9.49 -2.03
CA LEU A 105 6.45 10.08 -2.16
C LEU A 105 5.45 9.21 -1.40
N SER A 106 4.93 9.75 -0.31
CA SER A 106 3.74 9.26 0.38
C SER A 106 2.66 10.31 0.14
N ASP A 107 1.70 9.99 -0.72
CA ASP A 107 0.51 10.83 -0.93
C ASP A 107 -0.58 10.34 0.02
N CYS A 108 -0.96 11.23 0.94
CA CYS A 108 -2.14 11.18 1.76
C CYS A 108 -2.88 12.53 1.56
#